data_AF-A0A2D8KDT8-F1
#
_entry.id   AF-A0A2D8KDT8-F1
#
_cell.length_a   1.000
_cell.length_b   1.000
_cell.length_c   1.000
_cell.angle_alpha   90.00
_cell.angle_beta   90.00
_cell.angle_gamma   90.00
#
_symmetry.space_group_name_H-M   'P 1'
#
loop_
_entity.id
_entity.type
_entity.pdbx_description
1 polymer ?
#
loop_
_entity_poly.entity_id
_entity_poly.type
_entity_poly.pdbx_seq_one_letter_code
_entity_poly.pdbx_strand_id
1 'polypeptide(L)'
;MRYFFHLSIVFALLFSACEDKAETKYVIEFSPVTEHDFGKVEINQSVSKKIRVKNSEQSSGPFTGTIEIVDSPAFQMDFSGVLVLQKNESVEIYLTFRPTAAEDYSSKLVIQNDQSLNEFYLSGIGASPVSFSISPTALDFGLVTGGESKELELVFANNASSGFDLELSLDLPVGDFSIGGLTNLTLSPNVSKTITVVYTPTLNTSSKTLQVNHNSSVRPSPAKVQIVGIKDISAELITANSEAWDLFKSKNYAESTLKFQDAINKSTVNAVYDSIGEESTHGRGWARLFAQESNDYAQAAYNDFLNCYTTGLLSSNSDNDALAGISISGVLIVSQAAGHYDNIVFAATTLLDNVSNYKFSHNSNIDYKDVRYALIQAYFNLQYFAEAAKELDILVPANAPHSSNPQALLAAIQALAGQL
;
A
#
# COMPACT_ATOMS: atom_id res chain seq x y z
N MET A 1 -90.12 -35.68 -91.70
CA MET A 1 -89.36 -36.61 -92.56
C MET A 1 -88.49 -37.45 -91.64
N ARG A 2 -88.62 -38.78 -91.70
CA ARG A 2 -87.78 -39.80 -91.02
C ARG A 2 -86.30 -39.54 -91.40
N TYR A 3 -85.28 -39.78 -90.57
CA TYR A 3 -84.80 -41.11 -90.18
C TYR A 3 -83.63 -40.99 -89.15
N PHE A 4 -83.70 -41.80 -88.08
CA PHE A 4 -82.69 -42.77 -87.56
C PHE A 4 -81.23 -42.31 -87.32
N PHE A 5 -80.42 -42.86 -86.40
CA PHE A 5 -80.49 -43.73 -85.21
C PHE A 5 -78.99 -43.94 -84.90
N HIS A 6 -78.50 -43.82 -83.66
CA HIS A 6 -77.48 -44.75 -83.15
C HIS A 6 -77.28 -44.61 -81.64
N LEU A 7 -77.22 -45.79 -81.06
CA LEU A 7 -77.23 -46.14 -79.66
C LEU A 7 -75.79 -46.35 -79.21
N SER A 8 -75.35 -45.70 -78.14
CA SER A 8 -74.10 -46.02 -77.45
C SER A 8 -74.38 -46.17 -75.96
N ILE A 9 -74.20 -47.40 -75.47
CA ILE A 9 -74.27 -47.79 -74.07
C ILE A 9 -73.01 -47.25 -73.38
N VAL A 10 -73.18 -46.39 -72.37
CA VAL A 10 -72.09 -45.89 -71.52
C VAL A 10 -72.09 -46.68 -70.21
N PHE A 11 -70.98 -47.38 -69.97
CA PHE A 11 -70.68 -48.07 -68.73
C PHE A 11 -70.24 -47.04 -67.68
N ALA A 12 -71.07 -46.79 -66.66
CA ALA A 12 -70.74 -45.86 -65.58
C ALA A 12 -69.88 -46.57 -64.52
N LEU A 13 -68.58 -46.30 -64.54
CA LEU A 13 -67.66 -46.60 -63.43
C LEU A 13 -67.94 -45.60 -62.29
N LEU A 14 -68.57 -46.07 -61.21
CA LEU A 14 -68.63 -45.36 -59.94
C LEU A 14 -67.24 -45.38 -59.29
N PHE A 15 -66.45 -44.35 -59.53
CA PHE A 15 -65.32 -44.01 -58.66
C PHE A 15 -65.89 -43.39 -57.39
N SER A 16 -65.84 -44.13 -56.29
CA SER A 16 -65.93 -43.56 -54.95
C SER A 16 -64.71 -42.66 -54.77
N ALA A 17 -64.89 -41.36 -54.98
CA ALA A 17 -63.91 -40.36 -54.57
C ALA A 17 -63.88 -40.36 -53.04
N CYS A 18 -62.86 -41.01 -52.48
CA CYS A 18 -62.43 -40.74 -51.11
C CYS A 18 -61.93 -39.30 -51.12
N GLU A 19 -62.70 -38.39 -50.54
CA GLU A 19 -62.32 -37.00 -50.36
C GLU A 19 -61.15 -36.99 -49.36
N ASP A 20 -59.91 -36.93 -49.87
CA ASP A 20 -58.71 -36.75 -49.05
C ASP A 20 -58.87 -35.42 -48.30
N LYS A 21 -59.22 -35.51 -47.01
CA LYS A 21 -59.15 -34.36 -46.10
C LYS A 21 -57.72 -33.83 -46.17
N ALA A 22 -57.56 -32.61 -46.69
CA ALA A 22 -56.27 -31.93 -46.68
C ALA A 22 -55.75 -31.90 -45.23
N GLU A 23 -54.66 -32.60 -44.98
CA GLU A 23 -54.06 -32.70 -43.66
C GLU A 23 -53.64 -31.31 -43.20
N THR A 24 -54.08 -30.90 -42.00
CA THR A 24 -53.74 -29.59 -41.46
C THR A 24 -52.27 -29.61 -41.06
N LYS A 25 -51.47 -28.73 -41.65
CA LYS A 25 -50.02 -28.68 -41.45
C LYS A 25 -49.62 -27.31 -40.92
N TYR A 26 -48.82 -27.30 -39.86
CA TYR A 26 -48.18 -26.10 -39.32
C TYR A 26 -46.66 -26.23 -39.40
N VAL A 27 -46.02 -25.22 -39.96
CA VAL A 27 -44.57 -25.12 -40.08
C VAL A 27 -44.13 -23.89 -39.31
N ILE A 28 -43.51 -24.10 -38.15
CA ILE A 28 -42.96 -23.04 -37.32
C ILE A 28 -41.47 -22.90 -37.65
N GLU A 29 -41.05 -21.68 -37.97
CA GLU A 29 -39.66 -21.36 -38.30
C GLU A 29 -39.07 -20.45 -37.22
N PHE A 30 -37.84 -20.78 -36.80
CA PHE A 30 -37.03 -19.97 -35.91
C PHE A 30 -35.98 -19.20 -36.71
N SER A 31 -35.74 -17.94 -36.36
CA SER A 31 -34.76 -17.09 -37.03
C SER A 31 -34.07 -16.18 -36.00
N PRO A 32 -32.76 -15.88 -36.15
CA PRO A 32 -31.86 -16.27 -37.24
C PRO A 32 -31.24 -17.67 -37.13
N VAL A 33 -31.49 -18.38 -36.03
CA VAL A 33 -30.88 -19.68 -35.71
C VAL A 33 -31.97 -20.68 -35.33
N THR A 34 -31.61 -21.96 -35.24
CA THR A 34 -32.49 -23.07 -34.80
C THR A 34 -32.17 -23.58 -33.40
N GLU A 35 -31.11 -23.08 -32.79
CA GLU A 35 -30.69 -23.34 -31.41
C GLU A 35 -29.96 -22.11 -30.87
N HIS A 36 -29.85 -22.00 -29.55
CA HIS A 36 -29.10 -20.93 -28.92
C HIS A 36 -28.18 -21.43 -27.81
N ASP A 37 -26.88 -21.19 -28.01
CA ASP A 37 -25.88 -21.27 -26.95
C ASP A 37 -25.64 -19.88 -26.35
N PHE A 38 -25.98 -19.73 -25.07
CA PHE A 38 -25.72 -18.51 -24.32
C PHE A 38 -24.24 -18.36 -23.92
N GLY A 39 -23.43 -19.40 -24.15
CA GLY A 39 -22.03 -19.44 -23.77
C GLY A 39 -21.85 -19.46 -22.26
N LYS A 40 -20.69 -19.00 -21.81
CA LYS A 40 -20.32 -18.96 -20.40
C LYS A 40 -20.86 -17.69 -19.74
N VAL A 41 -21.69 -17.86 -18.72
CA VAL A 41 -22.30 -16.76 -17.96
C VAL A 41 -21.97 -16.92 -16.48
N GLU A 42 -21.57 -15.81 -15.85
CA GLU A 42 -21.27 -15.80 -14.42
C GLU A 42 -22.52 -16.14 -13.61
N ILE A 43 -22.36 -16.95 -12.57
CA ILE A 43 -23.47 -17.32 -11.67
C ILE A 43 -24.20 -16.07 -11.17
N ASN A 44 -25.53 -16.13 -11.20
CA ASN A 44 -26.49 -15.07 -10.86
C ASN A 44 -26.54 -13.86 -11.82
N GLN A 45 -25.65 -13.78 -12.81
CA GLN A 45 -25.77 -12.85 -13.93
C GLN A 45 -26.69 -13.41 -15.02
N SER A 46 -27.15 -12.54 -15.92
CA SER A 46 -28.08 -12.93 -16.98
C SER A 46 -27.66 -12.41 -18.35
N VAL A 47 -27.91 -13.21 -19.38
CA VAL A 47 -27.77 -12.81 -20.79
C VAL A 47 -29.10 -13.06 -21.50
N SER A 48 -29.56 -12.09 -22.28
CA SER A 48 -30.82 -12.17 -23.04
C SER A 48 -30.56 -12.10 -24.54
N LYS A 49 -31.26 -12.94 -25.30
CA LYS A 49 -31.06 -13.15 -26.73
C LYS A 49 -32.42 -13.21 -27.41
N LYS A 50 -32.53 -12.49 -28.52
CA LYS A 50 -33.79 -12.37 -29.25
C LYS A 50 -33.89 -13.45 -30.33
N ILE A 51 -35.03 -14.11 -30.38
CA ILE A 51 -35.41 -15.00 -31.48
C ILE A 51 -36.69 -14.49 -32.14
N ARG A 52 -36.88 -14.85 -33.41
CA ARG A 52 -38.14 -14.65 -34.12
C ARG A 52 -38.78 -16.02 -34.35
N VAL A 53 -40.02 -16.17 -33.92
CA VAL A 53 -40.86 -17.34 -34.17
C VAL A 53 -41.86 -16.96 -35.26
N LYS A 54 -41.91 -17.72 -36.35
CA LYS A 54 -42.76 -17.45 -37.50
C LYS A 54 -43.64 -18.63 -37.83
N ASN A 55 -44.93 -18.40 -38.03
CA ASN A 55 -45.81 -19.34 -38.70
C ASN A 55 -45.61 -19.17 -40.22
N SER A 56 -44.99 -20.15 -40.87
CA SER A 56 -44.46 -19.96 -42.23
C SER A 56 -45.56 -19.90 -43.31
N GLU A 57 -45.17 -19.59 -44.55
CA GLU A 57 -46.08 -19.56 -45.70
C GLU A 57 -46.53 -20.96 -46.14
N GLN A 58 -45.84 -22.01 -45.67
CA GLN A 58 -46.17 -23.42 -45.94
C GLN A 58 -47.26 -23.95 -45.01
N SER A 59 -47.66 -23.20 -43.98
CA SER A 59 -48.75 -23.58 -43.08
C SER A 59 -50.12 -23.48 -43.75
N SER A 60 -51.03 -24.35 -43.34
CA SER A 60 -52.40 -24.43 -43.83
C SER A 60 -53.32 -23.31 -43.28
N GLY A 61 -52.92 -22.61 -42.21
CA GLY A 61 -53.74 -21.57 -41.57
C GLY A 61 -53.10 -20.94 -40.33
N PRO A 62 -53.88 -20.25 -39.47
CA PRO A 62 -53.37 -19.68 -38.22
C PRO A 62 -52.95 -20.77 -37.25
N PHE A 63 -51.78 -20.60 -36.64
CA PHE A 63 -51.30 -21.42 -35.53
C PHE A 63 -51.90 -20.89 -34.23
N THR A 64 -52.41 -21.79 -33.39
CA THR A 64 -52.81 -21.51 -32.01
C THR A 64 -52.30 -22.66 -31.16
N GLY A 65 -51.46 -22.35 -30.17
CA GLY A 65 -50.79 -23.37 -29.38
C GLY A 65 -50.12 -22.83 -28.13
N THR A 66 -49.45 -23.71 -27.41
CA THR A 66 -48.66 -23.37 -26.23
C THR A 66 -47.21 -23.13 -26.62
N ILE A 67 -46.54 -22.31 -25.82
CA ILE A 67 -45.11 -22.06 -25.88
C ILE A 67 -44.57 -22.11 -24.46
N GLU A 68 -43.55 -22.93 -24.22
CA GLU A 68 -43.00 -23.13 -22.89
C GLU A 68 -41.52 -23.53 -22.95
N ILE A 69 -40.75 -23.12 -21.94
CA ILE A 69 -39.39 -23.62 -21.71
C ILE A 69 -39.51 -24.79 -20.74
N VAL A 70 -38.96 -25.93 -21.12
CA VAL A 70 -39.07 -27.18 -20.34
C VAL A 70 -37.72 -27.50 -19.68
N ASP A 71 -37.77 -28.17 -18.53
CA ASP A 71 -36.61 -28.83 -17.89
C ASP A 71 -35.50 -27.92 -17.32
N SER A 72 -35.71 -26.61 -17.16
CA SER A 72 -34.71 -25.77 -16.48
C SER A 72 -35.24 -24.44 -15.95
N PRO A 73 -35.04 -24.11 -14.65
CA PRO A 73 -35.35 -22.78 -14.11
C PRO A 73 -34.32 -21.70 -14.51
N ALA A 74 -33.18 -22.09 -15.08
CA ALA A 74 -32.12 -21.16 -15.49
C ALA A 74 -32.43 -20.46 -16.82
N PHE A 75 -33.36 -20.97 -17.62
CA PHE A 75 -33.83 -20.35 -18.85
C PHE A 75 -35.23 -19.77 -18.66
N GLN A 76 -35.44 -18.55 -19.16
CA GLN A 76 -36.70 -17.81 -19.05
C GLN A 76 -37.03 -17.16 -20.39
N MET A 77 -38.30 -16.84 -20.62
CA MET A 77 -38.73 -16.04 -21.77
C MET A 77 -39.60 -14.87 -21.31
N ASP A 78 -39.65 -13.82 -22.12
CA ASP A 78 -40.51 -12.65 -21.89
C ASP A 78 -41.93 -12.82 -22.45
N PHE A 79 -42.22 -13.94 -23.12
CA PHE A 79 -43.55 -14.27 -23.62
C PHE A 79 -44.38 -15.01 -22.57
N SER A 80 -45.68 -14.71 -22.51
CA SER A 80 -46.64 -15.45 -21.68
C SER A 80 -48.00 -15.57 -22.38
N GLY A 81 -48.72 -16.66 -22.11
CA GLY A 81 -50.05 -16.93 -22.67
C GLY A 81 -50.04 -17.87 -23.87
N VAL A 82 -51.14 -17.88 -24.61
CA VAL A 82 -51.34 -18.72 -25.81
C VAL A 82 -50.69 -18.03 -27.01
N LEU A 83 -49.88 -18.78 -27.78
CA LEU A 83 -49.26 -18.28 -28.99
C LEU A 83 -50.26 -18.36 -30.16
N VAL A 84 -50.63 -17.21 -30.71
CA VAL A 84 -51.47 -17.11 -31.91
C VAL A 84 -50.69 -16.40 -33.00
N LEU A 85 -50.48 -17.07 -34.13
CA LEU A 85 -49.80 -16.51 -35.30
C LEU A 85 -50.59 -16.81 -36.56
N GLN A 86 -51.06 -15.77 -37.25
CA GLN A 86 -51.61 -15.90 -38.60
C GLN A 86 -50.56 -16.49 -39.55
N LYS A 87 -51.02 -17.00 -40.69
CA LYS A 87 -50.12 -17.47 -41.73
C LYS A 87 -49.17 -16.33 -42.15
N ASN A 88 -47.88 -16.63 -42.22
CA ASN A 88 -46.79 -15.68 -42.49
C ASN A 88 -46.52 -14.65 -41.36
N GLU A 89 -47.24 -14.71 -40.25
CA GLU A 89 -47.02 -13.83 -39.09
C GLU A 89 -45.88 -14.35 -38.22
N SER A 90 -45.24 -13.44 -37.50
CA SER A 90 -44.16 -13.75 -36.58
C SER A 90 -44.22 -12.90 -35.32
N VAL A 91 -43.68 -13.44 -34.24
CA VAL A 91 -43.45 -12.74 -32.98
C VAL A 91 -41.96 -12.76 -32.64
N GLU A 92 -41.49 -11.71 -31.99
CA GLU A 92 -40.15 -11.67 -31.39
C GLU A 92 -40.24 -12.05 -29.91
N ILE A 93 -39.33 -12.89 -29.45
CA ILE A 93 -39.26 -13.39 -28.07
C ILE A 93 -37.83 -13.24 -27.57
N TYR A 94 -37.66 -12.71 -26.37
CA TYR A 94 -36.38 -12.69 -25.67
C TYR A 94 -36.26 -13.90 -24.76
N LEU A 95 -35.24 -14.71 -25.01
CA LEU A 95 -34.84 -15.81 -24.15
C LEU A 95 -33.71 -15.32 -23.25
N THR A 96 -33.83 -15.55 -21.95
CA THR A 96 -32.87 -15.13 -20.93
C THR A 96 -32.28 -16.35 -20.22
N PHE A 97 -30.96 -16.43 -20.16
CA PHE A 97 -30.23 -17.43 -19.38
C PHE A 97 -29.65 -16.77 -18.12
N ARG A 98 -29.94 -17.36 -16.96
CA ARG A 98 -29.45 -16.93 -15.64
C ARG A 98 -29.08 -18.16 -14.79
N PRO A 99 -27.83 -18.64 -14.86
CA PRO A 99 -27.39 -19.80 -14.10
C PRO A 99 -27.28 -19.51 -12.60
N THR A 100 -27.57 -20.49 -11.75
CA THR A 100 -27.46 -20.38 -10.28
C THR A 100 -26.32 -21.21 -9.70
N ALA A 101 -25.71 -22.10 -10.49
CA ALA A 101 -24.57 -22.94 -10.11
C ALA A 101 -23.53 -23.03 -11.24
N ALA A 102 -22.33 -23.50 -10.89
CA ALA A 102 -21.24 -23.72 -11.85
C ALA A 102 -21.41 -25.09 -12.52
N GLU A 103 -22.17 -25.14 -13.61
CA GLU A 103 -22.49 -26.38 -14.33
C GLU A 103 -22.94 -26.08 -15.77
N ASP A 104 -23.05 -27.12 -16.58
CA ASP A 104 -23.60 -27.05 -17.93
C ASP A 104 -25.14 -27.14 -17.86
N TYR A 105 -25.82 -26.21 -18.52
CA TYR A 105 -27.27 -26.16 -18.63
C TYR A 105 -27.70 -26.51 -20.04
N SER A 106 -28.74 -27.34 -20.15
CA SER A 106 -29.45 -27.63 -21.40
C SER A 106 -30.95 -27.58 -21.16
N SER A 107 -31.69 -27.12 -22.15
CA SER A 107 -33.15 -26.99 -22.12
C SER A 107 -33.68 -26.88 -23.55
N LYS A 108 -34.99 -26.82 -23.71
CA LYS A 108 -35.66 -26.55 -24.99
C LYS A 108 -36.89 -25.67 -24.77
N LEU A 109 -37.09 -24.75 -25.70
CA LEU A 109 -38.36 -24.07 -25.90
C LEU A 109 -39.23 -24.95 -26.80
N VAL A 110 -40.42 -25.31 -26.32
CA VAL A 110 -41.37 -26.16 -27.01
C VAL A 110 -42.56 -25.30 -27.47
N ILE A 111 -42.86 -25.34 -28.76
CA ILE A 111 -44.05 -24.73 -29.37
C ILE A 111 -44.89 -25.85 -29.95
N GLN A 112 -46.08 -26.06 -29.39
CA GLN A 112 -46.92 -27.20 -29.75
C GLN A 112 -48.41 -26.90 -29.79
N ASN A 113 -49.13 -27.69 -30.57
CA ASN A 113 -50.57 -27.85 -30.54
C ASN A 113 -50.92 -29.31 -30.85
N ASP A 114 -52.21 -29.63 -31.01
CA ASP A 114 -52.69 -30.99 -31.27
C ASP A 114 -52.14 -31.63 -32.57
N GLN A 115 -51.50 -30.85 -33.44
CA GLN A 115 -51.08 -31.25 -34.79
C GLN A 115 -49.59 -30.99 -35.10
N SER A 116 -48.84 -30.32 -34.23
CA SER A 116 -47.47 -29.89 -34.48
C SER A 116 -46.68 -29.77 -33.17
N LEU A 117 -45.41 -30.19 -33.22
CA LEU A 117 -44.42 -30.04 -32.15
C LEU A 117 -43.16 -29.45 -32.78
N ASN A 118 -42.72 -28.29 -32.27
CA ASN A 118 -41.50 -27.62 -32.72
C ASN A 118 -40.64 -27.33 -31.49
N GLU A 119 -39.36 -27.68 -31.57
CA GLU A 119 -38.41 -27.53 -30.48
C GLU A 119 -37.29 -26.58 -30.90
N PHE A 120 -36.86 -25.73 -29.97
CA PHE A 120 -35.71 -24.86 -30.11
C PHE A 120 -34.78 -25.08 -28.92
N TYR A 121 -33.58 -25.60 -29.19
CA TYR A 121 -32.65 -26.03 -28.14
C TYR A 121 -31.90 -24.84 -27.53
N LEU A 122 -31.71 -24.90 -26.20
CA LEU A 122 -31.02 -23.89 -25.41
C LEU A 122 -29.89 -24.56 -24.64
N SER A 123 -28.71 -23.95 -24.69
CA SER A 123 -27.56 -24.35 -23.87
C SER A 123 -26.85 -23.15 -23.27
N GLY A 124 -26.11 -23.38 -22.19
CA GLY A 124 -25.27 -22.36 -21.57
C GLY A 124 -24.47 -22.95 -20.42
N ILE A 125 -23.39 -22.27 -20.02
CA ILE A 125 -22.52 -22.73 -18.95
C ILE A 125 -22.58 -21.71 -17.82
N GLY A 126 -22.99 -22.14 -16.62
CA GLY A 126 -22.82 -21.36 -15.40
C GLY A 126 -21.39 -21.46 -14.90
N ALA A 127 -20.79 -20.33 -14.52
CA ALA A 127 -19.40 -20.31 -14.08
C ALA A 127 -19.19 -19.38 -12.88
N SER A 128 -18.30 -19.80 -11.97
CA SER A 128 -17.89 -18.98 -10.83
C SER A 128 -17.24 -17.68 -11.31
N PRO A 129 -17.47 -16.55 -10.61
CA PRO A 129 -16.77 -15.31 -10.91
C PRO A 129 -15.25 -15.47 -10.78
N VAL A 130 -14.50 -14.56 -11.40
CA VAL A 130 -13.04 -14.52 -11.22
C VAL A 130 -12.71 -14.24 -9.76
N SER A 131 -11.99 -15.14 -9.11
CA SER A 131 -11.40 -14.98 -7.79
C SER A 131 -9.88 -14.99 -7.92
N PHE A 132 -9.21 -13.95 -7.42
CA PHE A 132 -7.76 -13.84 -7.60
C PHE A 132 -7.06 -13.29 -6.36
N SER A 133 -5.74 -13.46 -6.29
CA SER A 133 -4.90 -12.92 -5.21
C SER A 133 -3.75 -12.08 -5.77
N ILE A 134 -3.27 -11.16 -4.92
CA ILE A 134 -2.09 -10.32 -5.16
C ILE A 134 -1.21 -10.50 -3.93
N SER A 135 0.05 -10.90 -4.09
CA SER A 135 0.97 -11.12 -2.99
C SER A 135 2.38 -10.63 -3.33
N PRO A 136 3.00 -9.80 -2.48
CA PRO A 136 2.45 -9.20 -1.25
C PRO A 136 1.41 -8.10 -1.54
N THR A 137 0.68 -7.66 -0.50
CA THR A 137 -0.32 -6.55 -0.63
C THR A 137 0.32 -5.16 -0.61
N ALA A 138 1.58 -5.07 -0.21
CA ALA A 138 2.41 -3.87 -0.27
C ALA A 138 3.87 -4.27 -0.52
N LEU A 139 4.63 -3.37 -1.14
CA LEU A 139 6.05 -3.53 -1.40
C LEU A 139 6.80 -2.43 -0.67
N ASP A 140 7.72 -2.84 0.20
CA ASP A 140 8.64 -1.93 0.89
C ASP A 140 10.07 -2.28 0.49
N PHE A 141 10.68 -1.39 -0.28
CA PHE A 141 12.05 -1.55 -0.73
C PHE A 141 13.07 -1.23 0.37
N GLY A 142 12.66 -0.56 1.45
CA GLY A 142 13.57 -0.06 2.48
C GLY A 142 14.59 0.93 1.91
N LEU A 143 15.80 0.87 2.46
CA LEU A 143 16.95 1.67 2.01
C LEU A 143 17.54 1.12 0.70
N VAL A 144 17.73 2.00 -0.28
CA VAL A 144 18.44 1.72 -1.53
C VAL A 144 19.38 2.87 -1.85
N THR A 145 20.67 2.59 -2.09
CA THR A 145 21.69 3.58 -2.41
C THR A 145 21.31 4.39 -3.64
N GLY A 146 21.54 5.71 -3.62
CA GLY A 146 21.36 6.56 -4.79
C GLY A 146 22.18 6.07 -5.99
N GLY A 147 21.53 5.92 -7.15
CA GLY A 147 22.16 5.40 -8.37
C GLY A 147 22.16 3.88 -8.51
N GLU A 148 21.77 3.15 -7.46
CA GLU A 148 21.52 1.71 -7.52
C GLU A 148 20.03 1.41 -7.71
N SER A 149 19.71 0.14 -7.93
CA SER A 149 18.32 -0.34 -7.99
C SER A 149 18.13 -1.58 -7.13
N LYS A 150 16.90 -1.74 -6.63
CA LYS A 150 16.45 -2.95 -5.94
C LYS A 150 15.20 -3.48 -6.59
N GLU A 151 15.05 -4.79 -6.59
CA GLU A 151 13.93 -5.49 -7.18
C GLU A 151 13.13 -6.24 -6.11
N LEU A 152 11.81 -6.20 -6.21
CA LEU A 152 10.89 -7.03 -5.43
C LEU A 152 9.88 -7.69 -6.36
N GLU A 153 9.43 -8.88 -5.97
CA GLU A 153 8.45 -9.63 -6.74
C GLU A 153 7.02 -9.33 -6.28
N LEU A 154 6.10 -9.26 -7.25
CA LEU A 154 4.66 -9.17 -7.03
C LEU A 154 3.97 -10.28 -7.82
N VAL A 155 3.22 -11.12 -7.13
CA VAL A 155 2.56 -12.30 -7.71
C VAL A 155 1.07 -12.04 -7.84
N PHE A 156 0.56 -12.24 -9.06
CA PHE A 156 -0.87 -12.31 -9.35
C PHE A 156 -1.25 -13.76 -9.59
N ALA A 157 -2.30 -14.24 -8.93
CA ALA A 157 -2.77 -15.61 -9.12
C ALA A 157 -4.27 -15.62 -9.37
N ASN A 158 -4.69 -16.25 -10.48
CA ASN A 158 -6.08 -16.60 -10.70
C ASN A 158 -6.38 -17.91 -9.96
N ASN A 159 -7.28 -17.86 -8.98
CA ASN A 159 -7.51 -19.01 -8.09
C ASN A 159 -8.14 -20.17 -8.86
N ALA A 160 -7.92 -21.40 -8.39
CA ALA A 160 -8.47 -22.60 -9.02
C ALA A 160 -10.00 -22.65 -9.04
N SER A 161 -10.67 -21.88 -8.18
CA SER A 161 -12.14 -21.78 -8.12
C SER A 161 -12.74 -20.84 -9.19
N SER A 162 -11.92 -20.09 -9.92
CA SER A 162 -12.39 -19.17 -10.95
C SER A 162 -12.96 -19.88 -12.16
N GLY A 163 -14.10 -19.38 -12.63
CA GLY A 163 -14.71 -19.84 -13.87
C GLY A 163 -14.16 -19.14 -15.12
N PHE A 164 -13.52 -17.97 -15.00
CA PHE A 164 -13.06 -17.18 -16.15
C PHE A 164 -11.57 -16.87 -16.06
N ASP A 165 -10.99 -16.49 -17.20
CA ASP A 165 -9.66 -15.91 -17.25
C ASP A 165 -9.68 -14.58 -16.48
N LEU A 166 -8.64 -14.36 -15.67
CA LEU A 166 -8.40 -13.09 -15.00
C LEU A 166 -7.71 -12.15 -15.98
N GLU A 167 -8.36 -11.04 -16.29
CA GLU A 167 -7.79 -9.96 -17.06
C GLU A 167 -7.32 -8.86 -16.11
N LEU A 168 -6.06 -8.45 -16.23
CA LEU A 168 -5.45 -7.39 -15.43
C LEU A 168 -4.91 -6.28 -16.32
N SER A 169 -5.11 -5.03 -15.89
CA SER A 169 -4.38 -3.87 -16.42
C SER A 169 -3.73 -3.11 -15.27
N LEU A 170 -2.41 -2.96 -15.36
CA LEU A 170 -1.54 -2.41 -14.33
C LEU A 170 -1.21 -0.95 -14.68
N ASP A 171 -1.53 -0.04 -13.76
CA ASP A 171 -1.21 1.38 -13.87
C ASP A 171 -0.35 1.82 -12.68
N LEU A 172 0.92 2.10 -12.98
CA LEU A 172 1.89 2.65 -12.05
C LEU A 172 2.27 4.06 -12.50
N PRO A 173 2.00 5.11 -11.70
CA PRO A 173 2.43 6.46 -12.02
C PRO A 173 3.96 6.54 -12.14
N VAL A 174 4.43 7.31 -13.14
CA VAL A 174 5.87 7.53 -13.37
C VAL A 174 6.58 8.07 -12.12
N GLY A 175 7.83 7.66 -11.93
CA GLY A 175 8.69 8.03 -10.81
C GLY A 175 9.82 7.03 -10.60
N ASP A 176 10.26 6.87 -9.36
CA ASP A 176 11.37 5.99 -8.97
C ASP A 176 11.04 4.49 -9.06
N PHE A 177 9.78 4.11 -9.26
CA PHE A 177 9.34 2.72 -9.38
C PHE A 177 8.98 2.38 -10.82
N SER A 178 9.29 1.15 -11.26
CA SER A 178 8.89 0.64 -12.59
C SER A 178 8.49 -0.84 -12.52
N ILE A 179 7.59 -1.25 -13.43
CA ILE A 179 7.10 -2.65 -13.55
C ILE A 179 7.49 -3.28 -14.90
N GLY A 180 8.58 -2.80 -15.51
CA GLY A 180 8.96 -3.17 -16.88
C GLY A 180 7.87 -2.80 -17.89
N GLY A 181 7.77 -3.56 -18.99
CA GLY A 181 6.82 -3.31 -20.08
C GLY A 181 5.50 -4.09 -20.00
N LEU A 182 5.31 -4.96 -19.02
CA LEU A 182 4.07 -5.74 -18.88
C LEU A 182 3.03 -4.94 -18.11
N THR A 183 2.11 -4.31 -18.85
CA THR A 183 0.98 -3.56 -18.28
C THR A 183 -0.35 -4.29 -18.39
N ASN A 184 -0.45 -5.36 -19.18
CA ASN A 184 -1.67 -6.16 -19.31
C ASN A 184 -1.34 -7.64 -19.18
N LEU A 185 -2.17 -8.38 -18.44
CA LEU A 185 -2.00 -9.81 -18.17
C LEU A 185 -3.35 -10.53 -18.30
N THR A 186 -3.31 -11.73 -18.88
CA THR A 186 -4.44 -12.65 -18.88
C THR A 186 -3.99 -13.96 -18.25
N LEU A 187 -4.62 -14.36 -17.16
CA LEU A 187 -4.28 -15.58 -16.41
C LEU A 187 -5.47 -16.53 -16.40
N SER A 188 -5.30 -17.71 -16.99
CA SER A 188 -6.31 -18.76 -16.88
C SER A 188 -6.48 -19.25 -15.43
N PRO A 189 -7.60 -19.90 -15.10
CA PRO A 189 -7.80 -20.46 -13.76
C PRO A 189 -6.63 -21.32 -13.30
N ASN A 190 -6.26 -21.20 -12.03
CA ASN A 190 -5.11 -21.87 -11.40
C ASN A 190 -3.73 -21.46 -11.96
N VAL A 191 -3.64 -20.38 -12.75
CA VAL A 191 -2.36 -19.84 -13.25
C VAL A 191 -1.94 -18.64 -12.40
N SER A 192 -0.64 -18.59 -12.11
CA SER A 192 0.00 -17.45 -11.45
C SER A 192 1.03 -16.80 -12.35
N LYS A 193 1.25 -15.50 -12.14
CA LYS A 193 2.28 -14.71 -12.82
C LYS A 193 2.98 -13.81 -11.82
N THR A 194 4.30 -13.94 -11.77
CA THR A 194 5.17 -13.00 -11.07
C THR A 194 5.56 -11.87 -12.02
N ILE A 195 5.48 -10.64 -11.52
CA ILE A 195 6.13 -9.47 -12.12
C ILE A 195 7.21 -8.95 -11.17
N THR A 196 8.22 -8.32 -11.74
CA THR A 196 9.28 -7.63 -10.99
C THR A 196 8.95 -6.15 -10.91
N VAL A 197 8.97 -5.60 -9.70
CA VAL A 197 8.92 -4.16 -9.45
C VAL A 197 10.32 -3.70 -9.11
N VAL A 198 10.81 -2.70 -9.82
CA VAL A 198 12.15 -2.12 -9.64
C VAL A 198 12.03 -0.75 -9.01
N TYR A 199 12.82 -0.49 -7.97
CA TYR A 199 12.98 0.83 -7.36
C TYR A 199 14.38 1.37 -7.63
N THR A 200 14.46 2.55 -8.24
CA THR A 200 15.69 3.30 -8.50
C THR A 200 15.52 4.70 -7.91
N PRO A 201 15.99 4.97 -6.68
CA PRO A 201 15.72 6.22 -5.98
C PRO A 201 16.35 7.44 -6.64
N THR A 202 15.55 8.47 -6.88
CA THR A 202 16.03 9.82 -7.22
C THR A 202 15.66 10.85 -6.15
N LEU A 203 14.59 10.58 -5.40
CA LEU A 203 14.12 11.37 -4.25
C LEU A 203 14.46 10.66 -2.94
N ASN A 204 14.59 11.43 -1.85
CA ASN A 204 14.95 10.85 -0.55
C ASN A 204 13.89 9.88 -0.02
N THR A 205 12.61 10.13 -0.32
CA THR A 205 11.50 9.22 -0.06
C THR A 205 10.61 9.12 -1.28
N SER A 206 10.13 7.90 -1.56
CA SER A 206 9.24 7.62 -2.68
C SER A 206 8.08 6.74 -2.23
N SER A 207 6.86 7.18 -2.53
CA SER A 207 5.63 6.44 -2.24
C SER A 207 4.69 6.54 -3.45
N LYS A 208 4.21 5.39 -3.92
CA LYS A 208 3.26 5.26 -5.03
C LYS A 208 2.23 4.17 -4.73
N THR A 209 1.11 4.23 -5.42
CA THR A 209 0.12 3.16 -5.44
C THR A 209 0.04 2.58 -6.84
N LEU A 210 0.33 1.28 -6.99
CA LEU A 210 0.02 0.54 -8.20
C LEU A 210 -1.47 0.24 -8.24
N GLN A 211 -2.15 0.70 -9.29
CA GLN A 211 -3.55 0.39 -9.54
C GLN A 211 -3.65 -0.86 -10.42
N VAL A 212 -4.46 -1.81 -10.00
CA VAL A 212 -4.67 -3.10 -10.67
C VAL A 212 -6.13 -3.18 -11.08
N ASN A 213 -6.42 -2.78 -12.32
CA ASN A 213 -7.75 -2.93 -12.90
C ASN A 213 -8.00 -4.40 -13.25
N HIS A 214 -9.21 -4.90 -13.02
CA HIS A 214 -9.53 -6.30 -13.25
C HIS A 214 -11.01 -6.55 -13.58
N ASN A 215 -11.29 -7.71 -14.16
CA ASN A 215 -12.64 -8.17 -14.53
C ASN A 215 -13.42 -8.91 -13.41
N SER A 216 -12.83 -9.10 -12.24
CA SER A 216 -13.52 -9.76 -11.10
C SER A 216 -14.68 -8.94 -10.54
N SER A 217 -15.86 -9.56 -10.43
CA SER A 217 -17.07 -8.99 -9.83
C SER A 217 -17.13 -9.10 -8.30
N VAL A 218 -16.27 -9.93 -7.68
CA VAL A 218 -16.30 -10.21 -6.24
C VAL A 218 -15.56 -9.17 -5.38
N ARG A 219 -14.89 -8.20 -6.00
CA ARG A 219 -14.29 -7.07 -5.29
C ARG A 219 -14.24 -5.80 -6.16
N PRO A 220 -14.15 -4.59 -5.57
CA PRO A 220 -14.02 -3.36 -6.33
C PRO A 220 -12.74 -3.32 -7.17
N SER A 221 -12.86 -2.80 -8.40
CA SER A 221 -11.73 -2.48 -9.28
C SER A 221 -11.54 -0.95 -9.33
N PRO A 222 -10.31 -0.41 -9.25
CA PRO A 222 -9.04 -1.15 -9.17
C PRO A 222 -8.69 -1.64 -7.76
N ALA A 223 -8.00 -2.78 -7.69
CA ALA A 223 -7.24 -3.17 -6.50
C ALA A 223 -5.97 -2.29 -6.38
N LYS A 224 -5.45 -2.13 -5.16
CA LYS A 224 -4.34 -1.20 -4.86
C LYS A 224 -3.21 -1.93 -4.16
N VAL A 225 -1.98 -1.72 -4.62
CA VAL A 225 -0.75 -2.17 -3.95
C VAL A 225 0.07 -0.93 -3.60
N GLN A 226 0.37 -0.74 -2.32
CA GLN A 226 1.23 0.35 -1.88
C GLN A 226 2.69 -0.01 -2.13
N ILE A 227 3.46 0.95 -2.64
CA ILE A 227 4.87 0.77 -2.98
C ILE A 227 5.65 1.91 -2.35
N VAL A 228 6.59 1.59 -1.46
CA VAL A 228 7.40 2.55 -0.73
C VAL A 228 8.88 2.21 -0.81
N GLY A 229 9.73 3.23 -0.72
CA GLY A 229 11.17 3.11 -0.72
C GLY A 229 11.83 4.39 -0.21
N ILE A 230 13.04 4.24 0.32
CA ILE A 230 13.84 5.32 0.88
C ILE A 230 15.20 5.29 0.19
N LYS A 231 15.66 6.45 -0.29
CA LYS A 231 17.03 6.58 -0.81
C LYS A 231 18.00 6.57 0.36
N ASP A 232 18.96 5.66 0.34
CA ASP A 232 19.98 5.57 1.36
C ASP A 232 20.97 6.74 1.26
N ILE A 233 20.92 7.64 2.25
CA ILE A 233 21.85 8.75 2.43
C ILE A 233 22.76 8.57 3.67
N SER A 234 22.81 7.37 4.25
CA SER A 234 23.60 7.09 5.48
C SER A 234 25.06 7.49 5.31
N ALA A 235 25.67 7.12 4.18
CA ALA A 235 27.07 7.44 3.90
C ALA A 235 27.32 8.95 3.75
N GLU A 236 26.36 9.69 3.18
CA GLU A 236 26.42 11.15 3.07
C GLU A 236 26.39 11.79 4.46
N LEU A 237 25.48 11.35 5.33
CA LEU A 237 25.34 11.87 6.69
C LEU A 237 26.58 11.56 7.56
N ILE A 238 27.10 10.33 7.48
CA ILE A 238 28.33 9.93 8.19
C ILE A 238 29.52 10.80 7.75
N THR A 239 29.64 11.03 6.44
CA THR A 239 30.68 11.90 5.88
C THR A 239 30.52 13.35 6.38
N ALA A 240 29.30 13.88 6.34
CA ALA A 240 29.01 15.22 6.82
C ALA A 240 29.36 15.40 8.32
N ASN A 241 29.06 14.40 9.16
CA ASN A 241 29.44 14.40 10.58
C ASN A 241 30.96 14.36 10.78
N SER A 242 31.67 13.55 10.01
CA SER A 242 33.14 13.51 10.06
C SER A 242 33.75 14.87 9.67
N GLU A 243 33.29 15.46 8.56
CA GLU A 243 33.74 16.78 8.10
C GLU A 243 33.43 17.87 9.13
N ALA A 244 32.26 17.82 9.78
CA ALA A 244 31.88 18.75 10.84
C ALA A 244 32.82 18.65 12.06
N TRP A 245 33.23 17.44 12.44
CA TRP A 245 34.24 17.24 13.49
C TRP A 245 35.64 17.69 13.07
N ASP A 246 36.02 17.58 11.81
CA ASP A 246 37.28 18.13 11.29
C ASP A 246 37.31 19.66 11.35
N LEU A 247 36.19 20.32 11.02
CA LEU A 247 36.00 21.75 11.22
C LEU A 247 36.10 22.13 12.70
N PHE A 248 35.49 21.36 13.60
CA PHE A 248 35.61 21.57 15.05
C PHE A 248 37.07 21.49 15.52
N LYS A 249 37.80 20.43 15.16
CA LYS A 249 39.21 20.24 15.55
C LYS A 249 40.14 21.32 14.99
N SER A 250 39.79 21.92 13.85
CA SER A 250 40.51 23.08 13.27
C SER A 250 40.10 24.42 13.88
N LYS A 251 39.26 24.42 14.93
CA LYS A 251 38.72 25.59 15.63
C LYS A 251 37.79 26.46 14.78
N ASN A 252 37.28 25.93 13.67
CA ASN A 252 36.26 26.58 12.85
C ASN A 252 34.86 26.18 13.33
N TYR A 253 34.51 26.63 14.54
CA TYR A 253 33.31 26.20 15.25
C TYR A 253 32.00 26.68 14.61
N ALA A 254 32.02 27.87 14.00
CA ALA A 254 30.87 28.42 13.28
C ALA A 254 30.49 27.52 12.09
N GLU A 255 31.46 27.19 11.23
CA GLU A 255 31.21 26.33 10.08
C GLU A 255 30.89 24.88 10.50
N SER A 256 31.55 24.39 11.56
CA SER A 256 31.21 23.09 12.17
C SER A 256 29.74 23.03 12.61
N THR A 257 29.25 24.09 13.27
CA THR A 257 27.84 24.21 13.70
C THR A 257 26.88 24.13 12.53
N LEU A 258 27.16 24.86 11.44
CA LEU A 258 26.34 24.83 10.22
C LEU A 258 26.36 23.46 9.54
N LYS A 259 27.51 22.79 9.51
CA LYS A 259 27.66 21.48 8.90
C LYS A 259 26.88 20.40 9.67
N PHE A 260 26.94 20.38 11.00
CA PHE A 260 26.08 19.51 11.80
C PHE A 260 24.59 19.84 11.62
N GLN A 261 24.24 21.13 11.54
CA GLN A 261 22.85 21.53 11.28
C GLN A 261 22.32 21.01 9.95
N ASP A 262 23.13 21.04 8.87
CA ASP A 262 22.76 20.47 7.58
C ASP A 262 22.53 18.95 7.67
N ALA A 263 23.42 18.23 8.36
CA ALA A 263 23.27 16.79 8.60
C ALA A 263 21.97 16.45 9.37
N ILE A 264 21.64 17.21 10.41
CA ILE A 264 20.39 17.07 11.18
C ILE A 264 19.17 17.30 10.28
N ASN A 265 19.20 18.37 9.47
CA ASN A 265 18.08 18.67 8.58
C ASN A 265 17.85 17.52 7.58
N LYS A 266 18.92 16.94 7.04
CA LYS A 266 18.86 15.81 6.10
C LYS A 266 18.41 14.50 6.77
N SER A 267 18.79 14.25 8.02
CA SER A 267 18.37 13.04 8.75
C SER A 267 16.86 13.04 9.05
N THR A 268 16.23 14.22 9.22
CA THR A 268 14.78 14.31 9.51
C THR A 268 13.85 13.75 8.43
N VAL A 269 14.39 13.40 7.26
CA VAL A 269 13.63 12.84 6.14
C VAL A 269 13.00 11.48 6.49
N ASN A 270 13.67 10.68 7.33
CA ASN A 270 13.14 9.38 7.75
C ASN A 270 13.75 8.92 9.08
N ALA A 271 12.93 8.31 9.94
CA ALA A 271 13.33 7.83 11.27
C ALA A 271 14.49 6.83 11.26
N VAL A 272 14.75 6.16 10.12
CA VAL A 272 15.93 5.29 9.95
C VAL A 272 17.26 6.04 10.17
N TYR A 273 17.27 7.37 10.04
CA TYR A 273 18.44 8.21 10.24
C TYR A 273 18.49 8.87 11.62
N ASP A 274 17.53 8.64 12.51
CA ASP A 274 17.46 9.34 13.80
C ASP A 274 18.75 9.20 14.59
N SER A 275 19.34 7.99 14.68
CA SER A 275 20.61 7.79 15.38
C SER A 275 21.77 8.63 14.81
N ILE A 276 21.87 8.75 13.48
CA ILE A 276 22.91 9.62 12.86
C ILE A 276 22.60 11.10 13.12
N GLY A 277 21.31 11.47 13.09
CA GLY A 277 20.85 12.81 13.43
C GLY A 277 21.15 13.21 14.87
N GLU A 278 21.02 12.29 15.82
CA GLU A 278 21.35 12.55 17.22
C GLU A 278 22.86 12.69 17.44
N GLU A 279 23.67 11.89 16.75
CA GLU A 279 25.13 12.09 16.71
C GLU A 279 25.50 13.47 16.15
N SER A 280 24.78 13.95 15.13
CA SER A 280 24.95 15.31 14.60
C SER A 280 24.51 16.38 15.61
N THR A 281 23.39 16.18 16.32
CA THR A 281 22.90 17.11 17.35
C THR A 281 23.88 17.22 18.51
N HIS A 282 24.44 16.09 18.96
CA HIS A 282 25.51 16.05 19.95
C HIS A 282 26.73 16.88 19.50
N GLY A 283 27.21 16.66 18.27
CA GLY A 283 28.33 17.44 17.72
C GLY A 283 28.04 18.93 17.58
N ARG A 284 26.81 19.28 17.17
CA ARG A 284 26.35 20.69 17.10
C ARG A 284 26.38 21.36 18.46
N GLY A 285 25.99 20.65 19.52
CA GLY A 285 26.03 21.15 20.90
C GLY A 285 27.44 21.60 21.30
N TRP A 286 28.44 20.76 21.03
CA TRP A 286 29.85 21.11 21.26
C TRP A 286 30.30 22.29 20.39
N ALA A 287 29.99 22.28 19.10
CA ALA A 287 30.37 23.35 18.19
C ALA A 287 29.78 24.71 18.64
N ARG A 288 28.50 24.75 19.04
CA ARG A 288 27.84 25.96 19.57
C ARG A 288 28.49 26.49 20.84
N LEU A 289 28.81 25.58 21.78
CA LEU A 289 29.43 25.94 23.05
C LEU A 289 30.77 26.68 22.85
N PHE A 290 31.54 26.27 21.84
CA PHE A 290 32.83 26.88 21.51
C PHE A 290 32.73 28.08 20.56
N ALA A 291 31.73 28.12 19.69
CA ALA A 291 31.56 29.21 18.74
C ALA A 291 31.13 30.52 19.43
N GLN A 292 30.29 30.43 20.47
CA GLN A 292 29.81 31.58 21.25
C GLN A 292 29.20 32.71 20.39
N GLU A 293 28.54 32.36 19.29
CA GLU A 293 28.03 33.33 18.30
C GLU A 293 26.82 34.14 18.77
N SER A 294 26.13 33.67 19.81
CA SER A 294 24.93 34.30 20.37
C SER A 294 25.03 34.42 21.88
N ASN A 295 24.21 35.29 22.49
CA ASN A 295 24.18 35.45 23.95
C ASN A 295 23.62 34.22 24.68
N ASP A 296 22.90 33.35 23.98
CA ASP A 296 22.27 32.13 24.49
C ASP A 296 23.00 30.85 24.07
N TYR A 297 24.26 30.96 23.59
CA TYR A 297 25.06 29.82 23.12
C TYR A 297 25.08 28.64 24.08
N ALA A 298 25.24 28.91 25.39
CA ALA A 298 25.26 27.89 26.43
C ALA A 298 23.91 27.18 26.57
N GLN A 299 22.80 27.93 26.52
CA GLN A 299 21.46 27.36 26.56
C GLN A 299 21.15 26.53 25.32
N ALA A 300 21.57 27.00 24.13
CA ALA A 300 21.38 26.28 22.88
C ALA A 300 22.19 24.97 22.84
N ALA A 301 23.43 25.00 23.31
CA ALA A 301 24.28 23.80 23.45
C ALA A 301 23.69 22.81 24.46
N TYR A 302 23.28 23.31 25.64
CA TYR A 302 22.64 22.51 26.67
C TYR A 302 21.38 21.79 26.15
N ASN A 303 20.54 22.50 25.41
CA ASN A 303 19.33 21.92 24.82
C ASN A 303 19.67 20.85 23.79
N ASP A 304 20.70 21.06 22.95
CA ASP A 304 21.14 20.05 22.00
C ASP A 304 21.56 18.76 22.73
N PHE A 305 22.43 18.87 23.75
CA PHE A 305 22.89 17.71 24.51
C PHE A 305 21.76 17.00 25.26
N LEU A 306 20.87 17.75 25.91
CA LEU A 306 19.75 17.18 26.64
C LEU A 306 18.80 16.46 25.69
N ASN A 307 18.45 17.09 24.56
CA ASN A 307 17.54 16.50 23.59
C ASN A 307 18.12 15.19 23.05
N CYS A 308 19.36 15.18 22.54
CA CYS A 308 19.92 13.97 21.95
C CYS A 308 20.16 12.86 22.97
N TYR A 309 20.62 13.18 24.18
CA TYR A 309 20.81 12.21 25.26
C TYR A 309 19.49 11.52 25.64
N THR A 310 18.38 12.26 25.76
CA THR A 310 17.10 11.69 26.18
C THR A 310 16.46 10.75 25.16
N THR A 311 16.90 10.75 23.90
CA THR A 311 16.42 9.81 22.88
C THR A 311 16.93 8.39 23.10
N GLY A 312 18.09 8.22 23.74
CA GLY A 312 18.78 6.93 23.86
C GLY A 312 19.33 6.38 22.53
N LEU A 313 19.51 7.21 21.50
CA LEU A 313 19.97 6.81 20.18
C LEU A 313 21.46 7.10 19.90
N LEU A 314 22.15 7.74 20.84
CA LEU A 314 23.58 8.01 20.77
C LEU A 314 24.40 6.72 20.96
N SER A 315 25.61 6.71 20.41
CA SER A 315 26.62 5.74 20.77
C SER A 315 27.11 5.95 22.21
N SER A 316 27.61 4.91 22.87
CA SER A 316 28.06 5.00 24.26
C SER A 316 29.17 6.04 24.51
N ASN A 317 30.00 6.33 23.50
CA ASN A 317 31.00 7.38 23.62
C ASN A 317 30.35 8.77 23.56
N SER A 318 29.45 8.98 22.60
CA SER A 318 28.71 10.24 22.45
C SER A 318 27.75 10.50 23.61
N ASP A 319 27.20 9.46 24.25
CA ASP A 319 26.43 9.60 25.49
C ASP A 319 27.27 10.22 26.61
N ASN A 320 28.49 9.71 26.82
CA ASN A 320 29.40 10.26 27.83
C ASN A 320 29.80 11.70 27.48
N ASP A 321 30.05 11.98 26.21
CA ASP A 321 30.36 13.33 25.73
C ASP A 321 29.15 14.28 25.88
N ALA A 322 27.91 13.80 25.67
CA ALA A 322 26.69 14.56 25.89
C ALA A 322 26.49 14.87 27.39
N LEU A 323 26.73 13.91 28.29
CA LEU A 323 26.67 14.15 29.74
C LEU A 323 27.68 15.22 30.19
N ALA A 324 28.91 15.20 29.65
CA ALA A 324 29.89 16.26 29.87
C ALA A 324 29.37 17.61 29.34
N GLY A 325 28.80 17.61 28.13
CA GLY A 325 28.17 18.75 27.50
C GLY A 325 27.04 19.37 28.34
N ILE A 326 26.09 18.56 28.82
CA ILE A 326 24.98 18.99 29.71
C ILE A 326 25.55 19.66 30.96
N SER A 327 26.57 19.06 31.55
CA SER A 327 27.18 19.56 32.79
C SER A 327 27.84 20.92 32.58
N ILE A 328 28.75 21.01 31.62
CA ILE A 328 29.58 22.20 31.37
C ILE A 328 28.75 23.35 30.79
N SER A 329 27.90 23.09 29.79
CA SER A 329 27.06 24.13 29.21
C SER A 329 25.98 24.62 30.19
N GLY A 330 25.47 23.73 31.03
CA GLY A 330 24.39 24.05 31.97
C GLY A 330 24.79 25.11 32.99
N VAL A 331 26.00 25.03 33.55
CA VAL A 331 26.47 26.03 34.54
C VAL A 331 26.78 27.40 33.93
N LEU A 332 26.87 27.49 32.61
CA LEU A 332 27.06 28.74 31.86
C LEU A 332 25.73 29.42 31.49
N ILE A 333 24.59 28.78 31.74
CA ILE A 333 23.27 29.35 31.46
C ILE A 333 23.00 30.52 32.41
N VAL A 334 22.75 31.70 31.83
CA VAL A 334 22.50 32.94 32.58
C VAL A 334 21.05 33.03 33.07
N SER A 335 20.12 32.26 32.49
CA SER A 335 18.71 32.26 32.87
C SER A 335 18.45 31.40 34.11
N GLN A 336 17.84 31.97 35.15
CA GLN A 336 17.67 31.32 36.46
C GLN A 336 16.48 30.34 36.54
N ALA A 337 16.20 29.58 35.47
CA ALA A 337 15.21 28.51 35.57
C ALA A 337 15.78 27.38 36.44
N ALA A 338 15.40 27.31 37.72
CA ALA A 338 16.04 26.48 38.75
C ALA A 338 16.19 24.97 38.42
N GLY A 339 15.39 24.41 37.49
CA GLY A 339 15.37 22.97 37.22
C GLY A 339 16.57 22.41 36.45
N HIS A 340 17.42 23.23 35.82
CA HIS A 340 18.55 22.70 35.04
C HIS A 340 19.73 22.22 35.91
N TYR A 341 19.84 22.69 37.17
CA TYR A 341 20.90 22.25 38.08
C TYR A 341 20.74 20.79 38.52
N ASP A 342 19.50 20.30 38.68
CA ASP A 342 19.25 18.88 38.95
C ASP A 342 19.73 17.99 37.79
N ASN A 343 19.52 18.43 36.54
CA ASN A 343 20.02 17.74 35.36
C ASN A 343 21.55 17.75 35.29
N ILE A 344 22.21 18.85 35.70
CA ILE A 344 23.69 18.91 35.77
C ILE A 344 24.21 17.92 36.80
N VAL A 345 23.61 17.88 38.00
CA VAL A 345 23.99 16.92 39.04
C VAL A 345 23.88 15.51 38.49
N PHE A 346 22.72 15.14 37.94
CA PHE A 346 22.50 13.83 37.33
C PHE A 346 23.55 13.51 36.25
N ALA A 347 23.78 14.43 35.32
CA ALA A 347 24.68 14.20 34.20
C ALA A 347 26.14 14.01 34.66
N ALA A 348 26.62 14.89 35.53
CA ALA A 348 27.99 14.87 36.01
C ALA A 348 28.27 13.65 36.88
N THR A 349 27.37 13.29 37.81
CA THR A 349 27.57 12.09 38.64
C THR A 349 27.53 10.84 37.79
N THR A 350 26.57 10.73 36.87
CA THR A 350 26.47 9.58 35.95
C THR A 350 27.74 9.40 35.13
N LEU A 351 28.26 10.50 34.55
CA LEU A 351 29.50 10.45 33.78
C LEU A 351 30.71 10.06 34.64
N LEU A 352 30.88 10.68 35.81
CA LEU A 352 32.03 10.43 36.67
C LEU A 352 32.01 9.02 37.29
N ASP A 353 30.84 8.44 37.49
CA ASP A 353 30.66 7.04 37.91
C ASP A 353 31.00 6.06 36.77
N ASN A 354 30.59 6.38 35.54
CA ASN A 354 30.86 5.56 34.36
C ASN A 354 32.33 5.63 33.91
N VAL A 355 32.90 6.84 33.89
CA VAL A 355 34.23 7.15 33.35
C VAL A 355 34.92 8.20 34.23
N SER A 356 35.47 7.76 35.36
CA SER A 356 36.08 8.67 36.35
C SER A 356 37.26 9.51 35.84
N ASN A 357 37.92 9.08 34.76
CA ASN A 357 39.01 9.77 34.09
C ASN A 357 38.60 10.30 32.70
N TYR A 358 37.32 10.66 32.53
CA TYR A 358 36.75 11.18 31.30
C TYR A 358 37.66 12.21 30.61
N LYS A 359 37.74 12.10 29.28
CA LYS A 359 38.40 13.04 28.38
C LYS A 359 37.59 13.16 27.11
N PHE A 360 37.30 14.38 26.70
CA PHE A 360 36.58 14.60 25.46
C PHE A 360 37.47 14.28 24.26
N SER A 361 36.97 13.43 23.37
CA SER A 361 37.76 12.87 22.26
C SER A 361 38.14 13.91 21.19
N HIS A 362 37.34 14.96 21.03
CA HIS A 362 37.55 16.00 20.02
C HIS A 362 38.29 17.25 20.54
N ASN A 363 38.49 17.38 21.86
CA ASN A 363 39.31 18.42 22.46
C ASN A 363 39.86 17.96 23.81
N SER A 364 41.16 17.65 23.85
CA SER A 364 41.84 17.11 25.03
C SER A 364 41.97 18.08 26.21
N ASN A 365 41.60 19.35 26.03
CA ASN A 365 41.55 20.33 27.12
C ASN A 365 40.27 20.23 27.95
N ILE A 366 39.29 19.42 27.51
CA ILE A 366 38.08 19.13 28.28
C ILE A 366 38.22 17.74 28.89
N ASP A 367 38.15 17.67 30.22
CA ASP A 367 38.26 16.43 30.97
C ASP A 367 37.33 16.37 32.19
N TYR A 368 37.46 15.30 32.97
CA TYR A 368 36.67 15.07 34.18
C TYR A 368 36.73 16.22 35.21
N LYS A 369 37.76 17.07 35.18
CA LYS A 369 37.88 18.22 36.07
C LYS A 369 36.87 19.31 35.73
N ASP A 370 36.63 19.57 34.45
CA ASP A 370 35.62 20.53 34.00
C ASP A 370 34.22 20.07 34.40
N VAL A 371 33.94 18.78 34.22
CA VAL A 371 32.68 18.15 34.63
C VAL A 371 32.50 18.25 36.16
N ARG A 372 33.56 17.93 36.93
CA ARG A 372 33.51 18.03 38.39
C ARG A 372 33.36 19.47 38.86
N TYR A 373 33.97 20.42 38.18
CA TYR A 373 33.80 21.84 38.47
C TYR A 373 32.35 22.29 38.23
N ALA A 374 31.74 21.86 37.13
CA ALA A 374 30.32 22.09 36.87
C ALA A 374 29.42 21.46 37.95
N LEU A 375 29.72 20.25 38.41
CA LEU A 375 29.01 19.59 39.51
C LEU A 375 29.10 20.39 40.82
N ILE A 376 30.28 20.91 41.17
CA ILE A 376 30.48 21.77 42.34
C ILE A 376 29.60 23.03 42.24
N GLN A 377 29.57 23.67 41.07
CA GLN A 377 28.73 24.85 40.85
C GLN A 377 27.23 24.52 40.93
N ALA A 378 26.79 23.38 40.40
CA ALA A 378 25.39 22.96 40.48
C ALA A 378 24.97 22.68 41.93
N TYR A 379 25.77 21.93 42.69
CA TYR A 379 25.52 21.72 44.11
C TYR A 379 25.47 23.01 44.91
N PHE A 380 26.36 23.97 44.62
CA PHE A 380 26.33 25.26 45.28
C PHE A 380 25.01 26.02 45.00
N ASN A 381 24.54 26.04 43.76
CA ASN A 381 23.29 26.70 43.37
C ASN A 381 22.04 26.00 43.95
N LEU A 382 22.09 24.68 44.12
CA LEU A 382 21.06 23.88 44.80
C LEU A 382 21.15 23.96 46.34
N GLN A 383 22.10 24.70 46.89
CA GLN A 383 22.37 24.83 48.33
C GLN A 383 22.85 23.54 49.01
N TYR A 384 23.38 22.58 48.24
CA TYR A 384 24.04 21.36 48.72
C TYR A 384 25.52 21.64 49.00
N PHE A 385 25.77 22.52 49.98
CA PHE A 385 27.12 23.05 50.26
C PHE A 385 28.11 21.99 50.77
N ALA A 386 27.63 20.95 51.47
CA ALA A 386 28.49 19.89 51.97
C ALA A 386 28.96 18.98 50.82
N GLU A 387 28.08 18.70 49.87
CA GLU A 387 28.33 17.95 48.64
C GLU A 387 29.30 18.71 47.73
N ALA A 388 29.07 20.00 47.52
CA ALA A 388 29.98 20.88 46.79
C ALA A 388 31.39 20.92 47.40
N ALA A 389 31.51 21.00 48.74
CA ALA A 389 32.81 20.98 49.42
C ALA A 389 33.55 19.64 49.24
N LYS A 390 32.83 18.50 49.29
CA LYS A 390 33.42 17.18 49.05
C LYS A 390 33.96 17.03 47.63
N GLU A 391 33.22 17.48 46.62
CA GLU A 391 33.69 17.46 45.24
C GLU A 391 34.90 18.38 45.03
N LEU A 392 34.94 19.52 45.73
CA LEU A 392 36.08 20.44 45.72
C LEU A 392 37.32 19.84 46.39
N ASP A 393 37.16 19.03 47.45
CA ASP A 393 38.26 18.29 48.08
C ASP A 393 38.91 17.28 47.10
N ILE A 394 38.10 16.65 46.24
CA ILE A 394 38.60 15.74 45.20
C ILE A 394 39.37 16.52 44.14
N LEU A 395 38.85 17.69 43.74
CA LEU A 395 39.42 18.50 42.67
C LEU A 395 40.68 19.26 43.11
N VAL A 396 40.74 19.71 44.36
CA VAL A 396 41.85 20.46 44.97
C VAL A 396 42.27 19.84 46.31
N PRO A 397 42.96 18.68 46.30
CA PRO A 397 43.29 17.96 47.53
C PRO A 397 44.20 18.75 48.50
N ALA A 398 44.98 19.70 47.99
CA ALA A 398 45.92 20.48 48.79
C ALA A 398 45.25 21.38 49.85
N ASN A 399 43.97 21.71 49.67
CA ASN A 399 43.21 22.62 50.55
C ASN A 399 42.06 21.90 51.28
N ALA A 400 42.00 20.57 51.20
CA ALA A 400 40.96 19.78 51.86
C ALA A 400 41.18 19.69 53.39
N PRO A 401 40.11 19.65 54.22
CA PRO A 401 38.72 19.76 53.83
C PRO A 401 38.28 21.22 53.62
N HIS A 402 37.57 21.47 52.53
CA HIS A 402 36.96 22.77 52.27
C HIS A 402 35.75 23.01 53.19
N SER A 403 35.51 24.28 53.53
CA SER A 403 34.38 24.69 54.36
C SER A 403 33.05 24.53 53.60
N SER A 404 32.02 24.01 54.27
CA SER A 404 30.63 24.02 53.77
C SER A 404 29.89 25.33 54.09
N ASN A 405 30.58 26.34 54.65
CA ASN A 405 29.99 27.66 54.83
C ASN A 405 29.83 28.34 53.45
N PRO A 406 28.64 28.85 53.08
CA PRO A 406 28.37 29.35 51.73
C PRO A 406 29.35 30.43 51.24
N GLN A 407 29.75 31.37 52.10
CA GLN A 407 30.63 32.47 51.70
C GLN A 407 32.08 31.99 51.48
N ALA A 408 32.58 31.15 52.39
CA ALA A 408 33.93 30.59 52.27
C ALA A 408 34.02 29.61 51.08
N LEU A 409 32.98 28.81 50.88
CA LEU A 409 32.89 27.87 49.76
C LEU A 409 32.84 28.60 48.42
N LEU A 410 32.01 29.64 48.29
CA LEU A 410 31.92 30.45 47.08
C LEU A 410 33.28 31.07 46.72
N ALA A 411 34.01 31.60 47.71
CA ALA A 411 35.35 32.15 47.50
C ALA A 411 36.33 31.09 46.99
N ALA A 412 36.25 29.86 47.50
CA ALA A 412 37.08 28.74 47.04
C ALA A 412 36.72 28.30 45.61
N ILE A 413 35.42 28.19 45.29
CA ILE A 413 34.93 27.87 43.93
C ILE A 413 35.39 28.93 42.91
N GLN A 414 35.32 30.21 43.27
CA GLN A 414 35.75 31.32 42.43
C GLN A 414 37.28 31.37 42.23
N ALA A 415 38.05 31.02 43.26
CA ALA A 415 39.51 30.94 43.15
C ALA A 415 39.96 29.86 42.15
N LEU A 416 39.20 28.75 42.08
CA LEU A 416 39.46 27.66 41.14
C LEU A 416 39.08 28.01 39.68
N ALA A 417 38.04 28.84 39.48
CA ALA A 417 37.64 29.32 38.15
C ALA A 417 38.76 30.02 37.38
N GLY A 418 39.72 30.62 38.09
CA GLY A 418 40.87 31.31 37.47
C GLY A 418 42.08 30.40 37.22
N GLN A 419 41.98 29.11 37.51
CA GLN A 419 43.08 28.12 37.42
C GLN A 419 42.80 26.96 36.47
N LEU A 420 41.53 26.69 36.19
CA LEU A 420 41.02 25.79 35.14
C LEU A 420 40.82 26.60 33.85
#